data_AF-A0A3P1VZ82-F1
#
_entry.id   AF-A0A3P1VZ82-F1
#
_cell.length_a   1.000
_cell.length_b   1.000
_cell.length_c   1.000
_cell.angle_alpha   90.00
_cell.angle_beta   90.00
_cell.angle_gamma   90.00
#
_symmetry.space_group_name_H-M   'P 1'
#
loop_
_entity.id
_entity.type
_entity.pdbx_description
1 polymer ?
#
loop_
_entity_poly.entity_id
_entity_poly.type
_entity_poly.pdbx_seq_one_letter_code
_entity_poly.pdbx_strand_id
1 'polypeptide(L)'
;MKKLKLTDEEKEILKGNEEGIKQAFINKAALAAAEKNEFSEQEKEELDYFYNNEKTKYFVAKQIEDKISVDADEVVKIYNENKAQFDAQNVPFSQARDIIQRDLLNQQVATLENEEFNKIVQEMGETVEITKKEILFSQGNPDVIRNIILNKIVTEKAKENDFEKKEKNSLKIIKDNVLLNYYIDLEVRKKVQVTHEEIVNIYEAEKGKLGNVTPNDAYNQIANGLLNNKANEERTNVINKIVEEYKIDDLVKENL
;
A
#
# COMPACT_ATOMS: atom_id res chain seq x y z
N MET A 1 -10.60 24.50 14.27
CA MET A 1 -10.56 23.31 13.39
C MET A 1 -11.62 23.48 12.30
N LYS A 2 -11.30 23.24 11.02
CA LYS A 2 -12.30 23.23 9.95
C LYS A 2 -13.19 21.99 10.12
N LYS A 3 -14.52 22.12 10.10
CA LYS A 3 -15.43 20.97 10.23
C LYS A 3 -15.22 20.04 9.03
N LEU A 4 -14.90 18.76 9.28
CA LEU A 4 -14.80 17.74 8.23
C LEU A 4 -16.18 17.54 7.60
N LYS A 5 -16.21 17.34 6.27
CA LYS A 5 -17.43 17.13 5.51
C LYS A 5 -17.18 16.10 4.41
N LEU A 6 -18.20 15.28 4.15
CA LEU A 6 -18.29 14.50 2.93
C LEU A 6 -18.66 15.41 1.75
N THR A 7 -18.14 15.11 0.57
CA THR A 7 -18.63 15.67 -0.69
C THR A 7 -20.02 15.11 -0.98
N ASP A 8 -20.76 15.74 -1.90
CA ASP A 8 -22.09 15.24 -2.28
C ASP A 8 -22.00 13.87 -2.95
N GLU A 9 -20.94 13.63 -3.75
CA GLU A 9 -20.65 12.33 -4.33
C GLU A 9 -20.36 11.26 -3.26
N GLU A 10 -19.55 11.57 -2.24
CA GLU A 10 -19.27 10.65 -1.14
C GLU A 10 -20.54 10.30 -0.35
N LYS A 11 -21.43 11.28 -0.14
CA LYS A 11 -22.71 11.02 0.55
C LYS A 11 -23.62 10.09 -0.24
N GLU A 12 -23.69 10.26 -1.56
CA GLU A 12 -24.51 9.39 -2.42
C GLU A 12 -23.93 7.98 -2.46
N ILE A 13 -22.61 7.83 -2.63
CA ILE A 13 -21.93 6.52 -2.67
C ILE A 13 -22.05 5.78 -1.33
N LEU A 14 -21.93 6.50 -0.22
CA LEU A 14 -21.88 5.90 1.13
C LEU A 14 -23.24 5.90 1.83
N LYS A 15 -24.32 6.23 1.13
CA LYS A 15 -25.66 6.36 1.71
C LYS A 15 -26.10 5.06 2.38
N GLY A 16 -26.42 5.14 3.68
CA GLY A 16 -26.81 3.98 4.48
C GLY A 16 -25.67 3.01 4.82
N ASN A 17 -24.42 3.34 4.45
CA ASN A 17 -23.22 2.56 4.80
C ASN A 17 -22.46 3.23 5.95
N GLU A 18 -22.85 2.92 7.19
CA GLU A 18 -22.26 3.48 8.40
C GLU A 18 -20.73 3.31 8.46
N GLU A 19 -20.25 2.10 8.18
CA GLU A 19 -18.82 1.77 8.22
C GLU A 19 -18.04 2.54 7.15
N GLY A 20 -18.61 2.64 5.95
CA GLY A 20 -18.03 3.43 4.86
C GLY A 20 -17.96 4.93 5.20
N ILE A 21 -19.02 5.49 5.79
CA ILE A 21 -19.04 6.89 6.28
C ILE A 21 -17.98 7.10 7.36
N LYS A 22 -17.89 6.18 8.33
CA LYS A 22 -16.90 6.23 9.42
C LYS A 22 -15.49 6.19 8.86
N GLN A 23 -15.19 5.27 7.95
CA GLN A 23 -13.87 5.17 7.33
C GLN A 23 -13.51 6.43 6.52
N ALA A 24 -14.47 6.99 5.77
CA ALA A 24 -14.25 8.22 5.03
C ALA A 24 -13.88 9.40 5.95
N PHE A 25 -14.56 9.54 7.09
CA PHE A 25 -14.20 10.55 8.08
C PHE A 25 -12.86 10.27 8.76
N ILE A 26 -12.52 9.02 9.07
CA ILE A 26 -11.20 8.65 9.61
C ILE A 26 -10.11 9.07 8.64
N ASN A 27 -10.24 8.76 7.35
CA ASN A 27 -9.26 9.12 6.34
C ASN A 27 -9.09 10.65 6.22
N LYS A 28 -10.21 11.40 6.19
CA LYS A 28 -10.17 12.87 6.16
C LYS A 28 -9.56 13.46 7.42
N ALA A 29 -9.82 12.88 8.59
CA ALA A 29 -9.28 13.32 9.86
C ALA A 29 -7.77 13.03 9.97
N ALA A 30 -7.34 11.83 9.55
CA ALA A 30 -5.94 11.44 9.48
C ALA A 30 -5.17 12.35 8.51
N LEU A 31 -5.72 12.63 7.33
CA LEU A 31 -5.14 13.59 6.38
C LEU A 31 -5.02 14.99 7.00
N ALA A 32 -6.08 15.48 7.66
CA ALA A 32 -6.06 16.79 8.31
C ALA A 32 -5.08 16.87 9.51
N ALA A 33 -4.77 15.74 10.15
CA ALA A 33 -3.73 15.64 11.16
C ALA A 33 -2.33 15.63 10.51
N ALA A 34 -2.16 14.83 9.45
CA ALA A 34 -0.93 14.75 8.68
C ALA A 34 -0.52 16.10 8.07
N GLU A 35 -1.46 16.87 7.50
CA GLU A 35 -1.21 18.20 6.94
C GLU A 35 -0.71 19.22 7.97
N LYS A 36 -1.01 19.01 9.26
CA LYS A 36 -0.54 19.87 10.36
C LYS A 36 0.76 19.38 10.97
N ASN A 37 1.19 18.16 10.66
CA ASN A 37 2.38 17.58 11.24
C ASN A 37 3.63 18.25 10.65
N GLU A 38 4.54 18.67 11.51
CA GLU A 38 5.84 19.20 11.10
C GLU A 38 6.80 18.04 10.82
N PHE A 39 6.87 17.62 9.56
CA PHE A 39 7.82 16.60 9.13
C PHE A 39 9.25 17.16 9.10
N SER A 40 10.19 16.39 9.62
CA SER A 40 11.62 16.59 9.44
C SER A 40 12.03 16.45 7.97
N GLU A 41 13.23 16.92 7.61
CA GLU A 41 13.73 16.78 6.24
C GLU A 41 13.83 15.31 5.79
N GLN A 42 14.25 14.42 6.69
CA GLN A 42 14.30 12.99 6.40
C GLN A 42 12.89 12.41 6.15
N GLU A 43 11.89 12.83 6.93
CA GLU A 43 10.51 12.36 6.76
C GLU A 43 9.88 12.88 5.46
N LYS A 44 10.23 14.10 5.04
CA LYS A 44 9.84 14.63 3.73
C LYS A 44 10.47 13.85 2.58
N GLU A 45 11.74 13.44 2.72
CA GLU A 45 12.41 12.59 1.73
C GLU A 45 11.74 11.22 1.60
N GLU A 46 11.36 10.61 2.73
CA GLU A 46 10.59 9.35 2.73
C GLU A 46 9.22 9.53 2.05
N LEU A 47 8.50 10.61 2.38
CA LEU A 47 7.23 10.95 1.74
C LEU A 47 7.35 11.13 0.22
N ASP A 48 8.36 11.88 -0.23
CA ASP A 48 8.61 12.09 -1.65
C ASP A 48 8.97 10.77 -2.35
N TYR A 49 9.75 9.91 -1.69
CA TYR A 49 10.05 8.57 -2.21
C TYR A 49 8.78 7.74 -2.38
N PHE A 50 7.91 7.65 -1.35
CA PHE A 50 6.67 6.90 -1.41
C PHE A 50 5.70 7.47 -2.46
N TYR A 51 5.56 8.79 -2.53
CA TYR A 51 4.71 9.43 -3.52
C TYR A 51 5.20 9.15 -4.94
N ASN A 52 6.50 9.27 -5.20
CA ASN A 52 7.05 8.99 -6.51
C ASN A 52 6.90 7.50 -6.88
N ASN A 53 7.02 6.58 -5.92
CA ASN A 53 6.78 5.16 -6.17
C ASN A 53 5.33 4.89 -6.60
N GLU A 54 4.34 5.45 -5.90
CA GLU A 54 2.93 5.29 -6.27
C GLU A 54 2.60 6.02 -7.58
N LYS A 55 3.20 7.19 -7.82
CA LYS A 55 3.08 7.90 -9.11
C LYS A 55 3.62 7.04 -10.26
N THR A 56 4.75 6.38 -10.06
CA THR A 56 5.36 5.48 -11.05
C THR A 56 4.46 4.31 -11.39
N LYS A 57 3.92 3.63 -10.37
CA LYS A 57 2.94 2.55 -10.56
C LYS A 57 1.71 3.03 -11.32
N TYR A 58 1.15 4.19 -10.93
CA TYR A 58 -0.01 4.77 -11.59
C TYR A 58 0.26 5.14 -13.05
N PHE A 59 1.44 5.71 -13.35
CA PHE A 59 1.85 6.00 -14.71
C PHE A 59 1.87 4.74 -15.57
N VAL A 60 2.52 3.68 -15.10
CA VAL A 60 2.61 2.41 -15.83
C VAL A 60 1.25 1.77 -16.01
N ALA A 61 0.42 1.75 -14.96
CA ALA A 61 -0.96 1.25 -15.03
C ALA A 61 -1.75 1.97 -16.15
N LYS A 62 -1.57 3.29 -16.31
CA LYS A 62 -2.19 4.05 -17.42
C LYS A 62 -1.65 3.73 -18.80
N GLN A 63 -0.41 3.24 -18.94
CA GLN A 63 0.15 2.82 -20.23
C GLN A 63 -0.28 1.41 -20.67
N ILE A 64 -0.85 0.63 -19.75
CA ILE A 64 -1.26 -0.75 -20.02
C ILE A 64 -2.77 -0.97 -19.90
N GLU A 65 -3.52 0.03 -19.44
CA GLU A 65 -4.96 -0.05 -19.16
C GLU A 65 -5.77 -0.57 -20.35
N ASP A 66 -5.41 -0.17 -21.57
CA ASP A 66 -6.05 -0.57 -22.82
C ASP A 66 -5.60 -1.96 -23.34
N LYS A 67 -4.55 -2.53 -22.76
CA LYS A 67 -4.00 -3.86 -23.12
C LYS A 67 -4.55 -4.99 -22.24
N ILE A 68 -5.17 -4.66 -21.10
CA ILE A 68 -5.69 -5.65 -20.16
C ILE A 68 -6.97 -6.26 -20.74
N SER A 69 -6.96 -7.58 -20.91
CA SER A 69 -8.12 -8.36 -21.37
C SER A 69 -8.02 -9.81 -20.91
N VAL A 70 -9.11 -10.34 -20.36
CA VAL A 70 -9.18 -11.75 -19.96
C VAL A 70 -9.99 -12.53 -20.99
N ASP A 71 -9.41 -13.62 -21.51
CA ASP A 71 -10.09 -14.52 -22.44
C ASP A 71 -11.07 -15.43 -21.68
N ALA A 72 -12.34 -15.40 -22.06
CA ALA A 72 -13.38 -16.24 -21.48
C ALA A 72 -13.14 -17.74 -21.74
N ASP A 73 -12.56 -18.09 -22.88
CA ASP A 73 -12.26 -19.49 -23.23
C ASP A 73 -11.12 -20.04 -22.35
N GLU A 74 -10.15 -19.20 -22.01
CA GLU A 74 -9.07 -19.54 -21.08
C GLU A 74 -9.61 -19.78 -19.67
N VAL A 75 -10.54 -18.96 -19.19
CA VAL A 75 -11.21 -19.17 -17.89
C VAL A 75 -11.92 -20.53 -17.84
N VAL A 76 -12.67 -20.87 -18.90
CA VAL A 76 -13.38 -22.16 -18.99
C VAL A 76 -12.40 -23.33 -19.03
N LYS A 77 -11.29 -23.20 -19.77
CA LYS A 77 -10.24 -24.20 -19.83
C LYS A 77 -9.63 -24.47 -18.45
N ILE A 78 -9.19 -23.42 -17.75
CA ILE A 78 -8.59 -23.54 -16.41
C ILE A 78 -9.58 -24.13 -15.42
N TYR A 79 -10.87 -23.75 -15.49
CA TYR A 79 -11.90 -24.35 -14.65
C TYR A 79 -12.00 -25.86 -14.87
N ASN A 80 -12.06 -26.30 -16.14
CA ASN A 80 -12.16 -27.72 -16.46
C ASN A 80 -10.93 -28.52 -16.01
N GLU A 81 -9.73 -27.96 -16.17
CA GLU A 81 -8.46 -28.55 -15.73
C GLU A 81 -8.38 -28.70 -14.20
N ASN A 82 -8.98 -27.77 -13.44
CA ASN A 82 -8.94 -27.74 -11.97
C ASN A 82 -10.27 -28.15 -11.32
N LYS A 83 -11.22 -28.68 -12.09
CA LYS A 83 -12.58 -28.97 -11.62
C LYS A 83 -12.60 -29.86 -10.38
N ALA A 84 -11.76 -30.88 -10.33
CA ALA A 84 -11.67 -31.79 -9.19
C ALA A 84 -11.26 -31.07 -7.88
N GLN A 85 -10.43 -30.03 -7.97
CA GLN A 85 -10.01 -29.23 -6.81
C GLN A 85 -11.14 -28.31 -6.32
N PHE A 86 -11.88 -27.69 -7.24
CA PHE A 86 -13.05 -26.87 -6.90
C PHE A 86 -14.17 -27.71 -6.31
N ASP A 87 -14.45 -28.88 -6.90
CA ASP A 87 -15.45 -29.82 -6.38
C ASP A 87 -15.08 -30.29 -4.96
N ALA A 88 -13.80 -30.62 -4.72
CA ALA A 88 -13.31 -31.02 -3.39
C ALA A 88 -13.44 -29.90 -2.33
N GLN A 89 -13.41 -28.64 -2.76
CA GLN A 89 -13.57 -27.45 -1.90
C GLN A 89 -15.01 -26.93 -1.84
N ASN A 90 -15.97 -27.60 -2.50
CA ASN A 90 -17.36 -27.15 -2.66
C ASN A 90 -17.48 -25.73 -3.26
N VAL A 91 -16.55 -25.34 -4.13
CA VAL A 91 -16.57 -24.04 -4.81
C VAL A 91 -17.46 -24.15 -6.07
N PRO A 92 -18.59 -23.43 -6.13
CA PRO A 92 -19.46 -23.47 -7.31
C PRO A 92 -18.79 -22.78 -8.51
N PHE A 93 -19.20 -23.15 -9.73
CA PHE A 93 -18.63 -22.62 -10.97
C PHE A 93 -18.60 -21.09 -11.02
N SER A 94 -19.64 -20.39 -10.55
CA SER A 94 -19.66 -18.92 -10.54
C SER A 94 -18.52 -18.33 -9.71
N GLN A 95 -18.25 -18.90 -8.53
CA GLN A 95 -17.14 -18.46 -7.68
C GLN A 95 -15.80 -18.86 -8.25
N ALA A 96 -15.68 -20.09 -8.77
CA ALA A 96 -14.45 -20.56 -9.42
C ALA A 96 -14.07 -19.69 -10.62
N ARG A 97 -15.06 -19.32 -11.45
CA ARG A 97 -14.88 -18.41 -12.58
C ARG A 97 -14.35 -17.05 -12.13
N ASP A 98 -14.94 -16.45 -11.10
CA ASP A 98 -14.53 -15.13 -10.61
C ASP A 98 -13.11 -15.18 -10.00
N ILE A 99 -12.74 -16.27 -9.33
CA ILE A 99 -11.37 -16.51 -8.83
C ILE A 99 -10.38 -16.59 -10.00
N ILE A 100 -10.65 -17.47 -10.97
CA ILE A 100 -9.77 -17.67 -12.13
C ILE A 100 -9.60 -16.37 -12.91
N GLN A 101 -10.69 -15.64 -13.16
CA GLN A 101 -10.66 -14.38 -13.90
C GLN A 101 -9.79 -13.34 -13.19
N ARG A 102 -9.91 -13.22 -11.86
CA ARG A 102 -9.07 -12.31 -11.08
C ARG A 102 -7.60 -12.72 -11.14
N ASP A 103 -7.31 -14.01 -11.02
CA ASP A 103 -5.94 -14.52 -11.01
C ASP A 103 -5.27 -14.31 -12.39
N LEU A 104 -5.98 -14.58 -13.48
CA LEU A 104 -5.53 -14.28 -14.85
C LEU A 104 -5.29 -12.79 -15.05
N LEU A 105 -6.21 -11.94 -14.59
CA LEU A 105 -6.06 -10.48 -14.68
C LEU A 105 -4.81 -10.01 -13.93
N ASN A 106 -4.59 -10.50 -12.71
CA ASN A 106 -3.41 -10.14 -11.91
C ASN A 106 -2.10 -10.59 -12.59
N GLN A 107 -2.07 -11.79 -13.18
CA GLN A 107 -0.91 -12.29 -13.92
C GLN A 107 -0.63 -11.47 -15.19
N GLN A 108 -1.68 -11.11 -15.93
CA GLN A 108 -1.55 -10.29 -17.11
C GLN A 108 -1.06 -8.88 -16.77
N VAL A 109 -1.63 -8.25 -15.74
CA VAL A 109 -1.19 -6.95 -15.24
C VAL A 109 0.29 -7.00 -14.86
N ALA A 110 0.71 -7.98 -14.05
CA ALA A 110 2.11 -8.11 -13.66
C ALA A 110 3.05 -8.30 -14.85
N THR A 111 2.63 -9.06 -15.87
CA THR A 111 3.40 -9.25 -17.11
C THR A 111 3.54 -7.92 -17.86
N LEU A 112 2.41 -7.24 -18.12
CA LEU A 112 2.37 -5.98 -18.87
C LEU A 112 3.12 -4.85 -18.14
N GLU A 113 3.02 -4.77 -16.81
CA GLU A 113 3.78 -3.81 -16.02
C GLU A 113 5.29 -4.02 -16.20
N ASN A 114 5.76 -5.26 -16.10
CA ASN A 114 7.18 -5.59 -16.30
C ASN A 114 7.65 -5.28 -17.73
N GLU A 115 6.84 -5.59 -18.74
CA GLU A 115 7.14 -5.26 -20.14
C GLU A 115 7.24 -3.76 -20.35
N GLU A 116 6.29 -2.98 -19.82
CA GLU A 116 6.29 -1.52 -19.97
C GLU A 116 7.46 -0.90 -19.18
N PHE A 117 7.79 -1.38 -17.99
CA PHE A 117 8.99 -0.96 -17.27
C PHE A 117 10.26 -1.21 -18.08
N ASN A 118 10.42 -2.41 -18.65
CA ASN A 118 11.59 -2.75 -19.46
C ASN A 118 11.70 -1.87 -20.71
N LYS A 119 10.57 -1.61 -21.37
CA LYS A 119 10.50 -0.70 -22.52
C LYS A 119 10.91 0.71 -22.14
N ILE A 120 10.34 1.25 -21.05
CA ILE A 120 10.67 2.59 -20.53
C ILE A 120 12.18 2.70 -20.22
N VAL A 121 12.78 1.68 -19.60
CA VAL A 121 14.22 1.65 -19.31
C VAL A 121 15.06 1.59 -20.58
N GLN A 122 14.65 0.81 -21.59
CA GLN A 122 15.36 0.71 -22.88
C GLN A 122 15.28 2.00 -23.70
N GLU A 123 14.12 2.65 -23.73
CA GLU A 123 13.89 3.88 -24.48
C GLU A 123 14.69 5.06 -23.94
N MET A 124 14.98 5.10 -22.64
CA MET A 124 15.58 6.28 -22.03
C MET A 124 17.00 6.55 -22.53
N GLY A 125 17.75 5.51 -22.96
CA GLY A 125 19.05 5.62 -23.64
C GLY A 125 20.20 6.31 -22.87
N GLU A 126 19.91 7.07 -21.82
CA GLU A 126 20.81 7.89 -21.03
C GLU A 126 21.19 7.24 -19.70
N THR A 127 22.34 7.65 -19.16
CA THR A 127 22.79 7.27 -17.82
C THR A 127 21.92 7.97 -16.77
N VAL A 128 21.13 7.22 -16.01
CA VAL A 128 20.45 7.74 -14.81
C VAL A 128 21.47 7.95 -13.71
N GLU A 129 21.69 9.20 -13.30
CA GLU A 129 22.56 9.51 -12.18
C GLU A 129 21.85 9.34 -10.82
N ILE A 130 22.53 8.64 -9.93
CA ILE A 130 22.12 8.47 -8.53
C ILE A 130 22.98 9.37 -7.66
N THR A 131 22.34 10.20 -6.86
CA THR A 131 23.01 11.11 -5.95
C THR A 131 23.53 10.38 -4.71
N LYS A 132 24.54 10.93 -4.04
CA LYS A 132 25.04 10.42 -2.75
C LYS A 132 23.92 10.34 -1.70
N LYS A 133 22.99 11.30 -1.73
CA LYS A 133 21.83 11.37 -0.83
C LYS A 133 20.91 10.16 -1.03
N GLU A 134 20.62 9.81 -2.28
CA GLU A 134 19.79 8.65 -2.63
C GLU A 134 20.48 7.32 -2.25
N ILE A 135 21.81 7.23 -2.38
CA ILE A 135 22.56 6.06 -1.90
C ILE A 135 22.45 5.94 -0.38
N LEU A 136 22.63 7.03 0.36
CA LEU A 136 22.49 7.02 1.83
C LEU A 136 21.06 6.67 2.26
N PHE A 137 20.06 7.25 1.61
CA PHE A 137 18.64 6.93 1.84
C PHE A 137 18.35 5.45 1.61
N SER A 138 18.89 4.87 0.53
CA SER A 138 18.68 3.45 0.23
C SER A 138 19.37 2.51 1.21
N GLN A 139 20.32 3.00 2.00
CA GLN A 139 21.18 2.20 2.88
C GLN A 139 21.87 1.03 2.15
N GLY A 140 22.10 1.17 0.83
CA GLY A 140 22.65 0.11 -0.01
C GLY A 140 21.67 -1.00 -0.39
N ASN A 141 20.37 -0.86 -0.09
CA ASN A 141 19.35 -1.82 -0.50
C ASN A 141 19.15 -1.76 -2.04
N PRO A 142 19.44 -2.86 -2.77
CA PRO A 142 19.38 -2.86 -4.23
C PRO A 142 17.97 -2.62 -4.79
N ASP A 143 16.92 -3.06 -4.09
CA ASP A 143 15.54 -2.86 -4.52
C ASP A 143 15.12 -1.40 -4.36
N VAL A 144 15.54 -0.75 -3.28
CA VAL A 144 15.29 0.69 -3.08
C VAL A 144 16.02 1.50 -4.15
N ILE A 145 17.28 1.17 -4.44
CA ILE A 145 18.08 1.79 -5.50
C ILE A 145 17.38 1.63 -6.86
N ARG A 146 16.91 0.41 -7.18
CA ARG A 146 16.17 0.13 -8.41
C ARG A 146 14.91 0.99 -8.53
N ASN A 147 14.13 1.10 -7.45
CA ASN A 147 12.92 1.93 -7.44
C ASN A 147 13.24 3.42 -7.61
N ILE A 148 14.34 3.92 -7.02
CA ILE A 148 14.79 5.31 -7.23
C ILE A 148 15.10 5.55 -8.71
N ILE A 149 15.81 4.62 -9.35
CA ILE A 149 16.11 4.71 -10.79
C ILE A 149 14.82 4.73 -11.60
N LEU A 150 13.90 3.78 -11.37
CA LEU A 150 12.62 3.71 -12.08
C LEU A 150 11.80 4.99 -11.90
N ASN A 151 11.74 5.53 -10.68
CA ASN A 151 11.04 6.78 -10.39
C ASN A 151 11.59 7.98 -11.16
N LYS A 152 12.92 8.06 -11.34
CA LYS A 152 13.56 9.10 -12.16
C LYS A 152 13.17 8.94 -13.62
N ILE A 153 13.32 7.73 -14.16
CA ILE A 153 13.01 7.43 -15.57
C ILE A 153 11.55 7.77 -15.89
N VAL A 154 10.62 7.29 -15.06
CA VAL A 154 9.19 7.53 -15.26
C VAL A 154 8.83 9.00 -15.05
N THR A 155 9.52 9.71 -14.15
CA THR A 155 9.31 11.16 -13.99
C THR A 155 9.68 11.93 -15.26
N GLU A 156 10.78 11.58 -15.94
CA GLU A 156 11.12 12.21 -17.22
C GLU A 156 10.09 11.84 -18.31
N LYS A 157 9.71 10.56 -18.41
CA LYS A 157 8.72 10.09 -19.39
C LYS A 157 7.32 10.71 -19.19
N ALA A 158 6.93 10.95 -17.94
CA ALA A 158 5.67 11.59 -17.60
C ALA A 158 5.62 13.07 -18.06
N LYS A 159 6.76 13.77 -18.09
CA LYS A 159 6.84 15.15 -18.61
C LYS A 159 6.59 15.22 -20.11
N GLU A 160 7.12 14.27 -20.88
CA GLU A 160 6.95 14.23 -22.35
C GLU A 160 5.48 14.15 -22.78
N ASN A 161 4.61 13.60 -21.94
CA ASN A 161 3.22 13.25 -22.29
C ASN A 161 2.16 14.18 -21.68
N ASP A 162 2.56 15.29 -21.04
CA ASP A 162 1.69 16.15 -20.21
C ASP A 162 0.93 15.35 -19.13
N PHE A 163 1.50 14.22 -18.67
CA PHE A 163 0.81 13.24 -17.85
C PHE A 163 0.33 13.85 -16.53
N GLU A 164 1.23 14.55 -15.81
CA GLU A 164 0.88 15.13 -14.51
C GLU A 164 -0.23 16.19 -14.59
N LYS A 165 -0.35 16.86 -15.74
CA LYS A 165 -1.42 17.84 -15.98
C LYS A 165 -2.75 17.15 -16.25
N LYS A 166 -2.75 16.08 -17.06
CA LYS A 166 -3.95 15.29 -17.39
C LYS A 166 -4.49 14.57 -16.14
N GLU A 167 -3.59 14.01 -15.35
CA GLU A 167 -3.91 13.15 -14.20
C GLU A 167 -3.89 13.89 -12.85
N LYS A 168 -3.94 15.23 -12.86
CA LYS A 168 -3.77 16.07 -11.67
C LYS A 168 -4.64 15.66 -10.48
N ASN A 169 -5.91 15.32 -10.72
CA ASN A 169 -6.84 14.94 -9.65
C ASN A 169 -6.47 13.57 -9.06
N SER A 170 -6.17 12.58 -9.91
CA SER A 170 -5.73 11.25 -9.49
C SER A 170 -4.42 11.32 -8.72
N LEU A 171 -3.45 12.11 -9.19
CA LEU A 171 -2.17 12.32 -8.51
C LEU A 171 -2.35 13.04 -7.17
N LYS A 172 -3.31 13.96 -7.05
CA LYS A 172 -3.66 14.55 -5.75
C LYS A 172 -4.19 13.49 -4.78
N ILE A 173 -5.09 12.61 -5.23
CA ILE A 173 -5.61 11.52 -4.40
C ILE A 173 -4.49 10.59 -3.95
N ILE A 174 -3.59 10.21 -4.87
CA ILE A 174 -2.40 9.40 -4.56
C ILE A 174 -1.53 10.10 -3.50
N LYS A 175 -1.26 11.39 -3.66
CA LYS A 175 -0.48 12.17 -2.70
C LYS A 175 -1.14 12.22 -1.32
N ASP A 176 -2.44 12.48 -1.26
CA ASP A 176 -3.19 12.55 -0.01
C ASP A 176 -3.18 11.18 0.71
N ASN A 177 -3.32 10.07 -0.05
CA ASN A 177 -3.25 8.71 0.50
C ASN A 177 -1.85 8.36 1.02
N VAL A 178 -0.79 8.71 0.29
CA VAL A 178 0.58 8.52 0.76
C VAL A 178 0.82 9.30 2.05
N LEU A 179 0.39 10.57 2.09
CA LEU A 179 0.58 11.44 3.24
C LEU A 179 -0.13 10.90 4.50
N LEU A 180 -1.40 10.50 4.38
CA LEU A 180 -2.15 10.00 5.55
C LEU A 180 -1.61 8.65 6.04
N ASN A 181 -1.25 7.73 5.13
CA ASN A 181 -0.71 6.42 5.50
C ASN A 181 0.65 6.58 6.20
N TYR A 182 1.51 7.40 5.61
CA TYR A 182 2.82 7.72 6.18
C TYR A 182 2.69 8.34 7.58
N TYR A 183 1.75 9.28 7.77
CA TYR A 183 1.52 9.87 9.08
C TYR A 183 1.09 8.85 10.14
N ILE A 184 0.16 7.95 9.80
CA ILE A 184 -0.27 6.90 10.74
C ILE A 184 0.91 5.98 11.07
N ASP A 185 1.65 5.54 10.05
CA ASP A 185 2.82 4.67 10.24
C ASP A 185 3.93 5.36 11.05
N LEU A 186 4.10 6.67 10.86
CA LEU A 186 5.02 7.51 11.62
C LEU A 186 4.63 7.58 13.10
N GLU A 187 3.35 7.79 13.42
CA GLU A 187 2.89 7.84 14.80
C GLU A 187 3.01 6.48 15.50
N VAL A 188 2.81 5.39 14.76
CA VAL A 188 3.05 4.02 15.25
C VAL A 188 4.53 3.78 15.52
N ARG A 189 5.41 4.04 14.54
CA ARG A 189 6.86 3.74 14.66
C ARG A 189 7.56 4.56 15.74
N LYS A 190 7.03 5.76 16.07
CA LYS A 190 7.54 6.58 17.19
C LYS A 190 7.34 5.93 18.56
N LYS A 191 6.36 5.03 18.71
CA LYS A 191 5.98 4.44 20.00
C LYS A 191 6.28 2.95 20.11
N VAL A 192 6.28 2.23 18.99
CA VAL A 192 6.52 0.79 18.99
C VAL A 192 7.99 0.49 19.21
N GLN A 193 8.28 -0.27 20.27
CA GLN A 193 9.61 -0.79 20.57
C GLN A 193 9.49 -2.24 21.04
N VAL A 194 10.41 -3.09 20.59
CA VAL A 194 10.57 -4.47 21.08
C VAL A 194 11.89 -4.54 21.80
N THR A 195 11.85 -4.96 23.06
CA THR A 195 13.04 -5.10 23.89
C THR A 195 13.64 -6.50 23.75
N HIS A 196 14.94 -6.61 23.99
CA HIS A 196 15.61 -7.91 24.02
C HIS A 196 15.03 -8.83 25.10
N GLU A 197 14.69 -8.28 26.27
CA GLU A 197 14.09 -9.03 27.37
C GLU A 197 12.76 -9.69 26.97
N GLU A 198 11.89 -8.98 26.25
CA GLU A 198 10.64 -9.54 25.73
C GLU A 198 10.88 -10.73 24.79
N ILE A 199 11.87 -10.62 23.90
CA ILE A 199 12.24 -11.70 22.98
C ILE A 199 12.75 -12.91 23.75
N VAL A 200 13.65 -12.70 24.72
CA VAL A 200 14.23 -13.76 25.55
C VAL A 200 13.14 -14.46 26.37
N ASN A 201 12.22 -13.71 26.97
CA ASN A 201 11.15 -14.28 27.79
C ASN A 201 10.23 -15.21 26.98
N ILE A 202 9.87 -14.83 25.75
CA ILE A 202 9.07 -15.68 24.86
C ILE A 202 9.89 -16.89 24.41
N TYR A 203 11.15 -16.68 23.99
CA TYR A 203 12.01 -17.78 23.57
C TYR A 203 12.16 -18.82 24.70
N GLU A 204 12.44 -18.40 25.93
CA GLU A 204 12.60 -19.31 27.06
C GLU A 204 11.31 -20.07 27.41
N ALA A 205 10.15 -19.43 27.27
CA ALA A 205 8.84 -20.06 27.49
C ALA A 205 8.46 -21.05 26.38
N GLU A 206 8.90 -20.80 25.14
CA GLU A 206 8.47 -21.56 23.97
C GLU A 206 9.54 -22.49 23.38
N LYS A 207 10.80 -22.43 23.84
CA LYS A 207 11.92 -23.20 23.27
C LYS A 207 11.68 -24.71 23.17
N GLY A 208 10.90 -25.28 24.09
CA GLY A 208 10.51 -26.70 24.06
C GLY A 208 9.57 -27.08 22.90
N LYS A 209 9.00 -26.09 22.19
CA LYS A 209 8.07 -26.25 21.07
C LYS A 209 8.68 -25.87 19.71
N LEU A 210 9.90 -25.32 19.69
CA LEU A 210 10.52 -24.74 18.48
C LEU A 210 11.07 -25.77 17.48
N GLY A 211 11.04 -27.07 17.82
CA GLY A 211 11.47 -28.14 16.91
C GLY A 211 12.90 -27.94 16.39
N ASN A 212 13.04 -27.82 15.06
CA ASN A 212 14.34 -27.68 14.37
C ASN A 212 14.72 -26.22 14.05
N VAL A 213 14.00 -25.22 14.57
CA VAL A 213 14.32 -23.80 14.33
C VAL A 213 15.59 -23.42 15.10
N THR A 214 16.53 -22.75 14.45
CA THR A 214 17.75 -22.29 15.14
C THR A 214 17.42 -21.21 16.15
N PRO A 215 18.21 -21.04 17.24
CA PRO A 215 17.98 -19.95 18.18
C PRO A 215 17.94 -18.58 17.49
N ASN A 216 18.83 -18.31 16.55
CA ASN A 216 18.83 -17.02 15.85
C ASN A 216 17.55 -16.79 15.03
N ASP A 217 17.08 -17.80 14.31
CA ASP A 217 15.84 -17.69 13.53
C ASP A 217 14.62 -17.55 14.45
N ALA A 218 14.61 -18.26 15.58
CA ALA A 218 13.55 -18.14 16.58
C ALA A 218 13.50 -16.73 17.18
N TYR A 219 14.64 -16.15 17.55
CA TYR A 219 14.71 -14.79 18.07
C TYR A 219 14.20 -13.77 17.05
N ASN A 220 14.57 -13.92 15.78
CA ASN A 220 14.09 -13.04 14.70
C ASN A 220 12.57 -13.18 14.47
N GLN A 221 12.05 -14.42 14.46
CA GLN A 221 10.62 -14.67 14.32
C GLN A 221 9.82 -14.07 15.49
N ILE A 222 10.29 -14.26 16.72
CA ILE A 222 9.67 -13.69 17.92
C ILE A 222 9.71 -12.17 17.87
N ALA A 223 10.86 -11.58 17.53
CA ALA A 223 11.02 -10.13 17.41
C ALA A 223 10.04 -9.54 16.39
N ASN A 224 9.94 -10.15 15.21
CA ASN A 224 9.02 -9.71 14.16
C ASN A 224 7.55 -9.89 14.57
N GLY A 225 7.20 -11.01 15.21
CA GLY A 225 5.85 -11.25 15.72
C GLY A 225 5.44 -10.21 16.77
N LEU A 226 6.32 -9.94 17.74
CA LEU A 226 6.13 -8.89 18.75
C LEU A 226 5.98 -7.51 18.11
N LEU A 227 6.86 -7.17 17.17
CA LEU A 227 6.83 -5.88 16.49
C LEU A 227 5.51 -5.67 15.76
N ASN A 228 5.06 -6.69 15.00
CA ASN A 228 3.80 -6.63 14.25
C ASN A 228 2.59 -6.50 15.18
N ASN A 229 2.54 -7.27 16.27
CA ASN A 229 1.43 -7.20 17.23
C ASN A 229 1.35 -5.81 17.86
N LYS A 230 2.47 -5.29 18.36
CA LYS A 230 2.53 -3.94 18.93
C LYS A 230 2.20 -2.86 17.92
N ALA A 231 2.65 -2.99 16.68
CA ALA A 231 2.33 -2.05 15.62
C ALA A 231 0.84 -2.03 15.28
N ASN A 232 0.17 -3.19 15.27
CA ASN A 232 -1.27 -3.28 15.04
C ASN A 232 -2.10 -2.69 16.19
N GLU A 233 -1.70 -2.96 17.43
CA GLU A 233 -2.30 -2.37 18.62
C GLU A 233 -2.15 -0.84 18.61
N GLU A 234 -0.94 -0.35 18.34
CA GLU A 234 -0.70 1.10 18.32
C GLU A 234 -1.38 1.79 17.14
N ARG A 235 -1.49 1.12 15.98
CA ARG A 235 -2.29 1.64 14.86
C ARG A 235 -3.75 1.86 15.29
N THR A 236 -4.31 0.91 16.04
CA THR A 236 -5.67 1.03 16.58
C THR A 236 -5.77 2.21 17.56
N ASN A 237 -4.76 2.39 18.43
CA ASN A 237 -4.72 3.53 19.35
C ASN A 237 -4.65 4.88 18.64
N VAL A 238 -3.81 4.99 17.60
CA VAL A 238 -3.70 6.21 16.78
C VAL A 238 -5.05 6.53 16.11
N ILE A 239 -5.72 5.53 15.53
CA ILE A 239 -7.03 5.71 14.90
C ILE A 239 -8.08 6.13 15.95
N ASN A 240 -8.13 5.48 17.11
CA ASN A 240 -9.08 5.83 18.17
C ASN A 240 -8.88 7.27 18.66
N LYS A 241 -7.63 7.72 18.80
CA LYS A 241 -7.32 9.10 19.14
C LYS A 241 -7.85 10.08 18.08
N ILE A 242 -7.70 9.75 16.79
CA ILE A 242 -8.25 10.56 15.68
C ILE A 242 -9.79 10.59 15.75
N VAL A 243 -10.43 9.45 16.01
CA VAL A 243 -11.89 9.33 16.16
C VAL A 243 -12.41 10.24 17.27
N GLU A 244 -11.75 10.23 18.43
CA GLU A 244 -12.11 11.08 19.57
C GLU A 244 -11.86 12.57 19.29
N GLU A 245 -10.66 12.94 18.80
CA GLU A 245 -10.26 14.33 18.57
C GLU A 245 -11.16 15.03 17.56
N TYR A 246 -11.53 14.32 16.48
CA TYR A 246 -12.38 14.85 15.41
C TYR A 246 -13.87 14.55 15.61
N LYS A 247 -14.25 13.89 16.71
CA LYS A 247 -15.64 13.50 17.03
C LYS A 247 -16.32 12.77 15.87
N ILE A 248 -15.64 11.76 15.33
CA ILE A 248 -16.07 11.08 14.11
C ILE A 248 -17.44 10.44 14.28
N ASP A 249 -17.75 9.86 15.44
CA ASP A 249 -19.06 9.22 15.67
C ASP A 249 -20.22 10.22 15.61
N ASP A 250 -20.01 11.49 15.97
CA ASP A 250 -21.02 12.55 15.79
C ASP A 250 -21.21 12.89 14.31
N LEU A 251 -20.11 12.96 13.56
CA LEU A 251 -20.16 13.20 12.11
C LEU A 251 -20.84 12.05 11.36
N VAL A 252 -20.62 10.80 11.78
CA VAL A 252 -21.30 9.63 11.20
C VAL A 252 -22.82 9.76 11.40
N LYS A 253 -23.28 10.05 12.63
CA LYS A 253 -24.72 10.24 12.93
C LYS A 253 -25.36 11.37 12.12
N GLU A 254 -24.61 12.43 11.81
CA GLU A 254 -25.10 13.53 10.97
C GLU A 254 -25.24 13.17 9.48
N ASN A 255 -24.65 12.06 9.02
CA ASN A 255 -24.58 11.69 7.60
C ASN A 255 -25.13 10.28 7.27
N LEU A 256 -25.70 9.60 8.26
CA LEU A 256 -26.51 8.38 8.09
C LEU A 256 -27.90 8.71 7.53
#